data_AF-A0A9Q5N7B9-F1
#
_entry.id   AF-A0A9Q5N7B9-F1
#
_cell.length_a   1.000
_cell.length_b   1.000
_cell.length_c   1.000
_cell.angle_alpha   90.00
_cell.angle_beta   90.00
_cell.angle_gamma   90.00
#
_symmetry.space_group_name_H-M   'P 1'
#
loop_
_entity.id
_entity.type
_entity.pdbx_description
1 polymer ?
#
loop_
_entity_poly.entity_id
_entity_poly.type
_entity_poly.pdbx_seq_one_letter_code
_entity_poly.pdbx_strand_id
1 'polypeptide(L)'
;MHRNRQLPNPPTRIYIRDKNSLKVLLSALAIVVSARAIPILLAQIRRKRHKPWKSVVDESAVRIALFPALLPRVYRYLRYRFGSPGSAELLSSTLLTLLPPSWRIHVVLYAASSALYHSGKPSRWRPYLPPAWILNVVGNAYLLWAFLFQSEGFPHAYERVIFSNSTHYVPPSMKKAELEEILQNATFSETSLDNRNPKRRHNYELCEKLHPQEPSCFKNYLFACLSESLKTSWWVGAFSALSFLLSKRRESNACVAKMVICDDTRDDICIRQCYHCLGNDLFAPAYPTQGVAKENSRILPKEWLRRTRWLINASIASLWILILPDKRRVEISLYVARLAALCAWRTWRLHGGASIPSGDIALFALSWLQLTRLSMKGEKISGLVGLALAKIQ
;
A
#
# COMPACT_ATOMS: atom_id res chain seq x y z
N MET A 1 -23.26 -65.28 0.35
CA MET A 1 -22.65 -63.92 0.33
C MET A 1 -22.85 -63.30 -1.06
N HIS A 2 -23.95 -62.58 -1.28
CA HIS A 2 -24.22 -61.86 -2.53
C HIS A 2 -23.73 -60.42 -2.43
N ARG A 3 -22.80 -60.04 -3.30
CA ARG A 3 -22.19 -58.71 -3.36
C ARG A 3 -22.96 -57.86 -4.37
N ASN A 4 -23.85 -56.98 -3.88
CA ASN A 4 -24.55 -55.99 -4.69
C ASN A 4 -23.54 -54.99 -5.28
N ARG A 5 -23.39 -55.00 -6.62
CA ARG A 5 -22.70 -53.94 -7.37
C ARG A 5 -23.72 -52.87 -7.74
N GLN A 6 -23.64 -51.71 -7.09
CA GLN A 6 -24.34 -50.51 -7.52
C GLN A 6 -23.67 -49.93 -8.77
N LEU A 7 -24.47 -49.68 -9.80
CA LEU A 7 -24.05 -49.00 -11.04
C LEU A 7 -23.93 -47.48 -10.80
N PRO A 8 -22.99 -46.79 -11.48
CA PRO A 8 -22.80 -45.36 -11.34
C PRO A 8 -23.91 -44.56 -12.04
N ASN A 9 -24.44 -43.54 -11.36
CA ASN A 9 -25.43 -42.61 -11.90
C ASN A 9 -24.86 -41.76 -13.06
N PRO A 10 -25.65 -41.46 -14.10
CA PRO A 10 -25.22 -40.63 -15.21
C PRO A 10 -25.08 -39.14 -14.83
N PRO A 11 -24.22 -38.38 -15.52
CA PRO A 11 -23.98 -36.97 -15.21
C PRO A 11 -25.16 -36.09 -15.61
N THR A 12 -25.68 -35.33 -14.65
CA THR A 12 -26.71 -34.31 -14.83
C THR A 12 -26.18 -33.16 -15.69
N ARG A 13 -26.78 -32.95 -16.87
CA ARG A 13 -26.56 -31.76 -17.71
C ARG A 13 -27.20 -30.54 -17.06
N ILE A 14 -26.38 -29.63 -16.53
CA ILE A 14 -26.82 -28.33 -16.01
C ILE A 14 -26.87 -27.33 -17.17
N TYR A 15 -28.08 -26.94 -17.58
CA TYR A 15 -28.31 -25.81 -18.48
C TYR A 15 -28.32 -24.51 -17.69
N ILE A 16 -27.28 -23.68 -17.82
CA ILE A 16 -27.23 -22.34 -17.20
C ILE A 16 -27.65 -21.31 -18.25
N ARG A 17 -28.91 -20.88 -18.21
CA ARG A 17 -29.38 -19.67 -18.91
C ARG A 17 -29.79 -18.63 -17.86
N ASP A 18 -28.80 -17.99 -17.25
CA ASP A 18 -29.05 -17.07 -16.14
C ASP A 18 -29.11 -15.60 -16.60
N LYS A 19 -30.33 -15.14 -16.92
CA LYS A 19 -30.62 -13.73 -17.24
C LYS A 19 -30.32 -12.77 -16.08
N ASN A 20 -30.21 -13.27 -14.85
CA ASN A 20 -29.91 -12.47 -13.68
C ASN A 20 -28.44 -12.04 -13.63
N SER A 21 -27.54 -12.84 -14.20
CA SER A 21 -26.12 -12.51 -14.32
C SER A 21 -25.85 -11.29 -15.23
N LEU A 22 -26.70 -11.06 -16.25
CA LEU A 22 -26.64 -9.86 -17.09
C LEU A 22 -27.14 -8.62 -16.33
N LYS A 23 -28.23 -8.75 -15.56
CA LYS A 23 -28.76 -7.68 -14.72
C LYS A 23 -27.76 -7.24 -13.64
N VAL A 24 -27.04 -8.20 -13.02
CA VAL A 24 -25.99 -7.91 -12.02
C VAL A 24 -24.77 -7.23 -12.66
N LEU A 25 -24.41 -7.59 -13.89
CA LEU A 25 -23.35 -6.90 -14.62
C LEU A 25 -23.76 -5.47 -14.97
N LEU A 26 -24.98 -5.27 -15.47
CA LEU A 26 -25.52 -3.96 -15.82
C LEU A 26 -25.70 -3.06 -14.60
N SER A 27 -26.12 -3.60 -13.46
CA SER A 27 -26.24 -2.83 -12.21
C SER A 27 -24.87 -2.51 -11.60
N ALA A 28 -23.89 -3.41 -11.66
CA ALA A 28 -22.52 -3.10 -11.24
C ALA A 28 -21.86 -2.03 -12.13
N LEU A 29 -22.06 -2.11 -13.45
CA LEU A 29 -21.63 -1.06 -14.39
C LEU A 29 -22.34 0.26 -14.10
N ALA A 30 -23.66 0.25 -13.86
CA ALA A 30 -24.42 1.44 -13.52
C ALA A 30 -23.95 2.08 -12.21
N ILE A 31 -23.62 1.29 -11.18
CA ILE A 31 -23.10 1.79 -9.89
C ILE A 31 -21.70 2.40 -10.06
N VAL A 32 -20.81 1.78 -10.83
CA VAL A 32 -19.46 2.32 -11.09
C VAL A 32 -19.52 3.60 -11.93
N VAL A 33 -20.42 3.66 -12.91
CA VAL A 33 -20.66 4.85 -13.72
C VAL A 33 -21.31 5.97 -12.89
N SER A 34 -22.27 5.66 -12.01
CA SER A 34 -22.94 6.66 -11.17
C SER A 34 -22.08 7.16 -10.01
N ALA A 35 -21.28 6.31 -9.36
CA ALA A 35 -20.38 6.72 -8.27
C ALA A 35 -19.28 7.68 -8.74
N ARG A 36 -18.85 7.59 -10.01
CA ARG A 36 -17.95 8.60 -10.63
C ARG A 36 -18.71 9.78 -11.22
N ALA A 37 -19.94 9.60 -11.67
CA ALA A 37 -20.77 10.68 -12.20
C ALA A 37 -21.27 11.65 -11.11
N ILE A 38 -21.46 11.23 -9.85
CA ILE A 38 -21.98 12.09 -8.77
C ILE A 38 -21.04 13.26 -8.42
N PRO A 39 -19.73 13.07 -8.16
CA PRO A 39 -18.83 14.21 -7.95
C PRO A 39 -18.65 15.05 -9.23
N ILE A 40 -18.83 14.46 -10.42
CA ILE A 40 -18.79 15.17 -11.71
C ILE A 40 -20.06 15.98 -11.96
N LEU A 41 -21.24 15.50 -11.60
CA LEU A 41 -22.54 16.20 -11.65
C LEU A 41 -22.56 17.34 -10.63
N LEU A 42 -22.06 17.10 -9.42
CA LEU A 42 -21.91 18.13 -8.38
C LEU A 42 -20.86 19.18 -8.76
N ALA A 43 -19.79 18.81 -9.49
CA ALA A 43 -18.83 19.75 -10.06
C ALA A 43 -19.35 20.47 -11.32
N GLN A 44 -20.21 19.83 -12.12
CA GLN A 44 -20.83 20.37 -13.33
C GLN A 44 -21.94 21.37 -13.01
N ILE A 45 -22.73 21.15 -11.96
CA ILE A 45 -23.68 22.14 -11.43
C ILE A 45 -22.93 23.42 -11.01
N ARG A 46 -21.66 23.31 -10.60
CA ARG A 46 -20.85 24.43 -10.13
C ARG A 46 -20.00 25.12 -11.21
N ARG A 47 -19.88 24.56 -12.43
CA ARG A 47 -19.07 25.12 -13.52
C ARG A 47 -19.75 24.99 -14.88
N LYS A 48 -20.79 25.80 -15.12
CA LYS A 48 -21.19 26.19 -16.47
C LYS A 48 -20.09 27.07 -17.09
N ARG A 49 -19.14 26.47 -17.81
CA ARG A 49 -18.46 27.10 -18.95
C ARG A 49 -17.94 26.01 -19.88
N HIS A 50 -18.44 26.05 -21.11
CA HIS A 50 -18.16 25.14 -22.22
C HIS A 50 -16.67 24.79 -22.34
N LYS A 51 -16.36 23.50 -22.24
CA LYS A 51 -15.20 22.89 -22.90
C LYS A 51 -15.70 21.69 -23.71
N PRO A 52 -15.15 21.46 -24.91
CA PRO A 52 -15.61 20.42 -25.82
C PRO A 52 -15.46 19.05 -25.16
N TRP A 53 -16.50 18.23 -25.33
CA TRP A 53 -16.55 16.83 -24.90
C TRP A 53 -15.37 16.05 -25.49
N LYS A 54 -14.26 15.94 -24.74
CA LYS A 54 -13.32 14.85 -24.92
C LYS A 54 -13.95 13.61 -24.30
N SER A 55 -14.03 12.52 -25.05
CA SER A 55 -14.57 11.22 -24.65
C SER A 55 -14.15 10.85 -23.22
N VAL A 56 -15.09 11.01 -22.28
CA VAL A 56 -14.87 10.92 -20.81
C VAL A 56 -14.66 9.48 -20.33
N VAL A 57 -14.72 8.51 -21.25
CA VAL A 57 -14.38 7.12 -20.95
C VAL A 57 -12.89 6.93 -21.24
N ASP A 58 -12.07 7.21 -20.23
CA ASP A 58 -10.65 6.88 -20.25
C ASP A 58 -10.51 5.37 -20.51
N GLU A 59 -9.93 5.02 -21.65
CA GLU A 59 -9.76 3.64 -22.11
C GLU A 59 -9.06 2.77 -21.05
N SER A 60 -8.19 3.38 -20.25
CA SER A 60 -7.52 2.74 -19.12
C SER A 60 -8.51 2.31 -18.04
N ALA A 61 -9.51 3.12 -17.71
CA ALA A 61 -10.52 2.82 -16.70
C ALA A 61 -11.42 1.65 -17.10
N VAL A 62 -11.78 1.58 -18.39
CA VAL A 62 -12.56 0.45 -18.93
C VAL A 62 -11.73 -0.84 -18.84
N ARG A 63 -10.47 -0.82 -19.29
CA ARG A 63 -9.58 -1.98 -19.22
C ARG A 63 -9.35 -2.45 -17.78
N ILE A 64 -9.20 -1.52 -16.84
CA ILE A 64 -9.04 -1.81 -15.40
C ILE A 64 -10.31 -2.48 -14.84
N ALA A 65 -11.50 -2.00 -15.20
CA ALA A 65 -12.77 -2.58 -14.76
C ALA A 65 -13.07 -3.93 -15.44
N LEU A 66 -12.58 -4.13 -16.67
CA LEU A 66 -12.79 -5.34 -17.45
C LEU A 66 -12.11 -6.55 -16.84
N PHE A 67 -10.89 -6.39 -16.30
CA PHE A 67 -10.11 -7.48 -15.71
C PHE A 67 -10.85 -8.23 -14.58
N PRO A 68 -11.30 -7.59 -13.48
CA PRO A 68 -12.01 -8.28 -12.40
C PRO A 68 -13.40 -8.79 -12.84
N ALA A 69 -13.98 -8.24 -13.91
CA ALA A 69 -15.25 -8.69 -14.46
C ALA A 69 -15.11 -9.97 -15.31
N LEU A 70 -14.05 -10.05 -16.12
CA LEU A 70 -13.79 -11.18 -17.02
C LEU A 70 -13.09 -12.34 -16.32
N LEU A 71 -12.17 -12.06 -15.38
CA LEU A 71 -11.35 -13.08 -14.73
C LEU A 71 -12.19 -14.24 -14.16
N PRO A 72 -13.28 -14.02 -13.39
CA PRO A 72 -14.07 -15.11 -12.84
C PRO A 72 -14.78 -15.95 -13.91
N ARG A 73 -15.23 -15.32 -15.00
CA ARG A 73 -15.97 -15.99 -16.09
C ARG A 73 -15.05 -16.87 -16.92
N VAL A 74 -13.93 -16.30 -17.35
CA VAL A 74 -12.92 -17.02 -18.12
C VAL A 74 -12.30 -18.13 -17.27
N TYR A 75 -11.98 -17.85 -16.00
CA TYR A 75 -11.47 -18.85 -15.09
C TYR A 75 -12.44 -20.03 -14.93
N ARG A 76 -13.74 -19.77 -14.68
CA ARG A 76 -14.76 -20.84 -14.59
C ARG A 76 -14.86 -21.67 -15.86
N TYR A 77 -14.87 -21.01 -17.02
CA TYR A 77 -14.90 -21.70 -18.31
C TYR A 77 -13.68 -22.60 -18.52
N LEU A 78 -12.48 -22.06 -18.27
CA LEU A 78 -11.21 -22.82 -18.39
C LEU A 78 -11.17 -23.98 -17.39
N ARG A 79 -11.62 -23.76 -16.16
CA ARG A 79 -11.68 -24.81 -15.13
C ARG A 79 -12.62 -25.94 -15.52
N TYR A 80 -13.80 -25.61 -16.06
CA TYR A 80 -14.74 -26.58 -16.59
C TYR A 80 -14.16 -27.37 -17.77
N ARG A 81 -13.47 -26.70 -18.68
CA ARG A 81 -12.93 -27.31 -19.90
C ARG A 81 -11.73 -28.20 -19.65
N PHE A 82 -10.78 -27.75 -18.83
CA PHE A 82 -9.49 -28.42 -18.66
C PHE A 82 -9.42 -29.31 -17.42
N GLY A 83 -10.30 -29.12 -16.42
CA GLY A 83 -10.48 -29.98 -15.24
C GLY A 83 -9.29 -30.08 -14.28
N SER A 84 -8.07 -29.81 -14.74
CA SER A 84 -6.83 -29.97 -13.99
C SER A 84 -6.50 -28.71 -13.19
N PRO A 85 -6.13 -28.86 -11.89
CA PRO A 85 -5.59 -27.74 -11.13
C PRO A 85 -4.26 -27.28 -11.72
N GLY A 86 -4.15 -26.00 -12.07
CA GLY A 86 -2.95 -25.39 -12.65
C GLY A 86 -3.18 -24.80 -14.03
N SER A 87 -3.85 -25.54 -14.93
CA SER A 87 -4.03 -25.11 -16.33
C SER A 87 -4.95 -23.90 -16.45
N ALA A 88 -6.06 -23.89 -15.71
CA ALA A 88 -6.99 -22.77 -15.68
C ALA A 88 -6.35 -21.51 -15.09
N GLU A 89 -5.50 -21.65 -14.08
CA GLU A 89 -4.78 -20.56 -13.44
C GLU A 89 -3.71 -19.95 -14.35
N LEU A 90 -2.93 -20.81 -15.03
CA LEU A 90 -1.95 -20.38 -16.03
C LEU A 90 -2.63 -19.67 -17.20
N LEU A 91 -3.69 -20.25 -17.76
CA LEU A 91 -4.39 -19.65 -18.89
C LEU A 91 -5.11 -18.36 -18.50
N SER A 92 -5.79 -18.31 -17.35
CA SER A 92 -6.45 -17.08 -16.89
C SER A 92 -5.47 -15.97 -16.51
N SER A 93 -4.22 -16.29 -16.15
CA SER A 93 -3.17 -15.30 -15.89
C SER A 93 -2.85 -14.46 -17.13
N THR A 94 -3.07 -14.98 -18.33
CA THR A 94 -2.85 -14.23 -19.58
C THR A 94 -3.81 -13.03 -19.72
N LEU A 95 -4.97 -13.05 -19.05
CA LEU A 95 -5.90 -11.90 -19.00
C LEU A 95 -5.27 -10.68 -18.32
N LEU A 96 -4.22 -10.88 -17.54
CA LEU A 96 -3.46 -9.80 -16.93
C LEU A 96 -2.81 -8.89 -18.00
N THR A 97 -2.62 -9.37 -19.22
CA THR A 97 -2.15 -8.56 -20.36
C THR A 97 -3.14 -7.46 -20.76
N LEU A 98 -4.44 -7.62 -20.44
CA LEU A 98 -5.47 -6.60 -20.68
C LEU A 98 -5.27 -5.37 -19.80
N LEU A 99 -4.58 -5.51 -18.67
CA LEU A 99 -4.25 -4.41 -17.78
C LEU A 99 -3.07 -3.59 -18.32
N PRO A 100 -3.12 -2.26 -18.18
CA PRO A 100 -1.95 -1.40 -18.40
C PRO A 100 -0.74 -1.88 -17.58
N PRO A 101 0.49 -1.81 -18.11
CA PRO A 101 1.69 -2.30 -17.43
C PRO A 101 1.88 -1.74 -16.01
N SER A 102 1.51 -0.48 -15.78
CA SER A 102 1.57 0.15 -14.45
C SER A 102 0.69 -0.55 -13.43
N TRP A 103 -0.56 -0.85 -13.78
CA TRP A 103 -1.53 -1.52 -12.91
C TRP A 103 -1.24 -3.00 -12.74
N ARG A 104 -0.76 -3.62 -13.81
CA ARG A 104 -0.40 -5.04 -13.84
C ARG A 104 0.51 -5.41 -12.69
N ILE A 105 1.60 -4.68 -12.51
CA ILE A 105 2.60 -4.93 -11.47
C ILE A 105 1.97 -4.81 -10.07
N HIS A 106 1.10 -3.83 -9.84
CA HIS A 106 0.40 -3.70 -8.57
C HIS A 106 -0.52 -4.89 -8.26
N VAL A 107 -1.28 -5.36 -9.26
CA VAL A 107 -2.14 -6.54 -9.12
C VAL A 107 -1.31 -7.81 -8.87
N VAL A 108 -0.18 -7.96 -9.56
CA VAL A 108 0.73 -9.09 -9.37
C VAL A 108 1.32 -9.09 -7.97
N LEU A 109 1.87 -7.96 -7.51
CA LEU A 109 2.44 -7.83 -6.17
C LEU A 109 1.37 -8.03 -5.09
N TYR A 110 0.15 -7.56 -5.32
CA TYR A 110 -0.97 -7.82 -4.43
C TYR A 110 -1.26 -9.32 -4.32
N ALA A 111 -1.42 -10.01 -5.46
CA ALA A 111 -1.64 -11.46 -5.47
C ALA A 111 -0.46 -12.22 -4.83
N ALA A 112 0.78 -11.89 -5.18
CA ALA A 112 1.98 -12.56 -4.67
C ALA A 112 2.14 -12.42 -3.15
N SER A 113 2.03 -11.20 -2.64
CA SER A 113 2.10 -10.97 -1.19
C SER A 113 0.95 -11.65 -0.43
N SER A 114 -0.27 -11.65 -0.96
CA SER A 114 -1.40 -12.38 -0.36
C SER A 114 -1.16 -13.89 -0.39
N ALA A 115 -0.63 -14.43 -1.50
CA ALA A 115 -0.29 -15.84 -1.63
C ALA A 115 0.76 -16.25 -0.60
N LEU A 116 1.83 -15.47 -0.46
CA LEU A 116 2.91 -15.72 0.50
C LEU A 116 2.40 -15.64 1.94
N TYR A 117 1.65 -14.60 2.28
CA TYR A 117 1.10 -14.40 3.62
C TYR A 117 0.19 -15.55 4.06
N HIS A 118 -0.74 -15.95 3.20
CA HIS A 118 -1.66 -17.05 3.50
C HIS A 118 -0.96 -18.41 3.47
N SER A 119 0.04 -18.61 2.60
CA SER A 119 0.84 -19.84 2.60
C SER A 119 1.62 -20.05 3.90
N GLY A 120 2.04 -18.95 4.55
CA GLY A 120 2.72 -19.01 5.84
C GLY A 120 1.82 -19.46 7.00
N LYS A 121 0.50 -19.20 6.95
CA LYS A 121 -0.43 -19.47 8.06
C LYS A 121 -0.59 -20.94 8.46
N PRO A 122 -0.79 -21.89 7.52
CA PRO A 122 -0.87 -23.31 7.84
C PRO A 122 0.52 -23.98 7.86
N SER A 123 1.60 -23.26 7.56
CA SER A 123 2.93 -23.85 7.47
C SER A 123 3.51 -24.20 8.84
N ARG A 124 4.28 -25.30 8.90
CA ARG A 124 5.11 -25.64 10.07
C ARG A 124 6.12 -24.53 10.41
N TRP A 125 6.43 -23.68 9.43
CA TRP A 125 7.35 -22.55 9.56
C TRP A 125 6.74 -21.32 10.22
N ARG A 126 5.41 -21.29 10.47
CA ARG A 126 4.73 -20.13 11.06
C ARG A 126 5.40 -19.58 12.33
N PRO A 127 5.88 -20.38 13.29
CA PRO A 127 6.56 -19.87 14.48
C PRO A 127 7.88 -19.14 14.17
N TYR A 128 8.51 -19.47 13.04
CA TYR A 128 9.79 -18.91 12.60
C TYR A 128 9.63 -17.74 11.62
N LEU A 129 8.43 -17.55 11.05
CA LEU A 129 8.18 -16.44 10.16
C LEU A 129 8.12 -15.13 10.96
N PRO A 130 8.80 -14.07 10.49
CA PRO A 130 8.72 -12.79 11.15
C PRO A 130 7.27 -12.31 11.19
N PRO A 131 6.80 -11.76 12.32
CA PRO A 131 5.47 -11.18 12.38
C PRO A 131 5.32 -10.07 11.34
N ALA A 132 4.11 -9.90 10.79
CA ALA A 132 3.88 -9.01 9.66
C ALA A 132 4.37 -7.58 9.88
N TRP A 133 4.33 -7.08 11.11
CA TRP A 133 4.81 -5.73 11.44
C TRP A 133 6.31 -5.52 11.13
N ILE A 134 7.14 -6.57 11.14
CA ILE A 134 8.54 -6.47 10.72
C ILE A 134 8.63 -6.08 9.25
N LEU A 135 7.69 -6.56 8.41
CA LEU A 135 7.64 -6.16 7.00
C LEU A 135 7.34 -4.66 6.84
N ASN A 136 6.53 -4.09 7.75
CA ASN A 136 6.30 -2.64 7.78
C ASN A 136 7.59 -1.89 8.14
N VAL A 137 8.28 -2.32 9.19
CA VAL A 137 9.54 -1.72 9.67
C VAL A 137 10.60 -1.76 8.58
N VAL A 138 10.88 -2.94 8.03
CA VAL A 138 11.89 -3.13 6.97
C VAL A 138 11.48 -2.43 5.68
N GLY A 139 10.20 -2.51 5.30
CA GLY A 139 9.70 -1.90 4.07
C GLY A 139 9.77 -0.37 4.10
N ASN A 140 9.37 0.26 5.20
CA ASN A 140 9.48 1.71 5.38
C ASN A 140 10.94 2.16 5.50
N ALA A 141 11.79 1.40 6.19
CA ALA A 141 13.23 1.67 6.23
C ALA A 141 13.81 1.69 4.81
N TYR A 142 13.53 0.66 4.02
CA TYR A 142 13.96 0.58 2.64
C TYR A 142 13.38 1.71 1.78
N LEU A 143 12.09 2.01 1.91
CA LEU A 143 11.44 3.09 1.16
C LEU A 143 12.05 4.45 1.47
N LEU A 144 12.32 4.75 2.74
CA LEU A 144 13.01 5.98 3.10
C LEU A 144 14.41 6.02 2.49
N TRP A 145 15.17 4.94 2.65
CA TRP A 145 16.52 4.86 2.10
C TRP A 145 16.51 5.04 0.57
N ALA A 146 15.57 4.40 -0.13
CA ALA A 146 15.43 4.53 -1.56
C ALA A 146 14.97 5.93 -1.98
N PHE A 147 14.08 6.57 -1.22
CA PHE A 147 13.69 7.96 -1.45
C PHE A 147 14.90 8.90 -1.40
N LEU A 148 15.81 8.71 -0.43
CA LEU A 148 16.96 9.60 -0.23
C LEU A 148 18.13 9.31 -1.17
N PHE A 149 18.40 8.03 -1.48
CA PHE A 149 19.61 7.62 -2.18
C PHE A 149 19.37 7.05 -3.58
N GLN A 150 18.12 6.75 -3.93
CA GLN A 150 17.73 6.07 -5.18
C GLN A 150 16.43 6.66 -5.73
N SER A 151 16.36 7.99 -5.78
CA SER A 151 15.11 8.72 -6.05
C SER A 151 14.55 8.47 -7.44
N GLU A 152 15.38 8.05 -8.39
CA GLU A 152 14.98 7.60 -9.74
C GLU A 152 14.13 6.32 -9.72
N GLY A 153 14.43 5.39 -8.80
CA GLY A 153 13.69 4.14 -8.63
C GLY A 153 12.41 4.30 -7.82
N PHE A 154 12.23 5.46 -7.20
CA PHE A 154 11.16 5.72 -6.25
C PHE A 154 9.82 6.02 -6.93
N PRO A 155 8.68 5.51 -6.42
CA PRO A 155 7.39 5.78 -7.05
C PRO A 155 6.95 7.26 -6.93
N HIS A 156 6.86 7.99 -8.05
CA HIS A 156 6.44 9.41 -8.07
C HIS A 156 5.09 9.71 -7.41
N ALA A 157 4.15 8.75 -7.40
CA ALA A 157 2.89 8.92 -6.69
C ALA A 157 3.13 9.03 -5.17
N TYR A 158 4.04 8.20 -4.65
CA TYR A 158 4.40 8.17 -3.23
C TYR A 158 5.28 9.37 -2.85
N GLU A 159 6.20 9.73 -3.74
CA GLU A 159 7.03 10.93 -3.64
C GLU A 159 6.18 12.19 -3.41
N ARG A 160 5.17 12.40 -4.26
CA ARG A 160 4.25 13.54 -4.12
C ARG A 160 3.52 13.55 -2.79
N VAL A 161 3.17 12.39 -2.25
CA VAL A 161 2.50 12.27 -0.95
C VAL A 161 3.45 12.63 0.19
N ILE A 162 4.73 12.23 0.12
CA ILE A 162 5.75 12.66 1.08
C ILE A 162 5.85 14.19 1.07
N PHE A 163 6.08 14.79 -0.10
CA PHE A 163 6.22 16.24 -0.22
C PHE A 163 4.96 17.01 0.18
N SER A 164 3.76 16.50 -0.14
CA SER A 164 2.51 17.17 0.23
C SER A 164 2.24 17.14 1.74
N ASN A 165 2.79 16.16 2.46
CA ASN A 165 2.63 16.01 3.90
C ASN A 165 3.85 16.52 4.69
N SER A 166 4.94 16.86 4.01
CA SER A 166 6.15 17.42 4.63
C SER A 166 6.28 18.93 4.43
N THR A 167 5.23 19.64 4.03
CA THR A 167 5.26 21.09 3.74
C THR A 167 5.67 21.96 4.93
N HIS A 168 5.52 21.44 6.16
CA HIS A 168 5.95 22.14 7.37
C HIS A 168 7.45 21.98 7.65
N TYR A 169 8.07 20.92 7.12
CA TYR A 169 9.49 20.63 7.36
C TYR A 169 10.36 20.95 6.13
N VAL A 170 9.82 20.77 4.93
CA VAL A 170 10.49 21.12 3.68
C VAL A 170 9.96 22.49 3.26
N PRO A 171 10.81 23.52 3.15
CA PRO A 171 10.39 24.83 2.65
C PRO A 171 9.68 24.68 1.30
N PRO A 172 8.54 25.37 1.08
CA PRO A 172 7.78 25.22 -0.16
C PRO A 172 8.56 25.67 -1.41
N SER A 173 9.60 26.50 -1.23
CA SER A 173 10.50 26.94 -2.29
C SER A 173 11.62 25.94 -2.61
N MET A 174 11.88 24.97 -1.72
CA MET A 174 13.00 24.05 -1.84
C MET A 174 12.70 22.98 -2.91
N LYS A 175 13.61 22.83 -3.87
CA LYS A 175 13.48 21.80 -4.90
C LYS A 175 13.86 20.44 -4.33
N LYS A 176 13.32 19.36 -4.91
CA LYS A 176 13.69 17.98 -4.56
C LYS A 176 15.21 17.76 -4.58
N ALA A 177 15.89 18.17 -5.65
CA ALA A 177 17.33 17.96 -5.78
C ALA A 177 18.12 18.65 -4.67
N GLU A 178 17.70 19.86 -4.26
CA GLU A 178 18.29 20.60 -3.16
C GLU A 178 18.04 19.90 -1.81
N LEU A 179 16.82 19.40 -1.59
CA LEU A 179 16.50 18.62 -0.40
C LEU A 179 17.33 17.33 -0.33
N GLU A 180 17.46 16.61 -1.43
CA GLU A 180 18.27 15.39 -1.52
C GLU A 180 19.74 15.69 -1.24
N GLU A 181 20.28 16.75 -1.84
CA GLU A 181 21.64 17.20 -1.57
C GLU A 181 21.85 17.52 -0.10
N ILE A 182 20.93 18.29 0.51
CA ILE A 182 20.98 18.64 1.94
C ILE A 182 20.93 17.37 2.80
N LEU A 183 20.00 16.45 2.55
CA LEU A 183 19.81 15.25 3.38
C LEU A 183 20.93 14.22 3.21
N GLN A 184 21.45 14.09 1.99
CA GLN A 184 22.61 13.26 1.71
C GLN A 184 23.86 13.85 2.39
N ASN A 185 24.04 15.17 2.34
CA ASN A 185 25.19 15.90 2.90
C ASN A 185 25.06 16.29 4.38
N ALA A 186 23.89 16.08 4.98
CA ALA A 186 23.63 16.44 6.36
C ALA A 186 24.58 15.73 7.31
N THR A 187 25.58 16.43 7.83
CA THR A 187 26.24 16.05 9.06
C THR A 187 25.42 16.60 10.22
N PHE A 188 25.00 15.74 11.15
CA PHE A 188 24.44 16.17 12.44
C PHE A 188 25.56 16.65 13.36
N SER A 189 26.51 17.40 12.82
CA SER A 189 27.51 18.08 13.61
C SER A 189 26.77 19.08 14.47
N GLU A 190 26.98 19.02 15.78
CA GLU A 190 26.62 20.12 16.66
C GLU A 190 27.30 21.36 16.06
N THR A 191 26.51 22.38 15.75
CA THR A 191 27.07 23.66 15.33
C THR A 191 27.97 24.08 16.48
N SER A 192 29.29 24.20 16.27
CA SER A 192 30.17 24.64 17.35
C SER A 192 29.58 25.95 17.88
N LEU A 193 29.33 25.99 19.19
CA LEU A 193 28.91 27.19 19.91
C LEU A 193 30.01 28.23 19.75
N ASP A 194 30.05 28.87 18.59
CA ASP A 194 30.92 29.97 18.33
C ASP A 194 30.31 31.14 19.10
N ASN A 195 30.85 31.38 20.30
CA ASN A 195 30.46 32.46 21.22
C ASN A 195 30.44 33.85 20.56
N ARG A 196 30.93 33.97 19.32
CA ARG A 196 30.97 35.20 18.52
C ARG A 196 29.64 35.51 17.83
N ASN A 197 28.70 34.56 17.71
CA ASN A 197 27.42 34.80 17.05
C ASN A 197 26.23 34.34 17.92
N PRO A 198 25.82 35.14 18.94
CA PRO A 198 24.70 34.82 19.83
C PRO A 198 23.33 34.77 19.12
N LYS A 199 23.30 34.98 17.79
CA LYS A 199 22.12 34.87 16.94
C LYS A 199 21.90 33.49 16.33
N ARG A 200 22.79 32.50 16.52
CA ARG A 200 22.55 31.13 16.02
C ARG A 200 21.49 30.44 16.87
N ARG A 201 20.31 30.24 16.26
CA ARG A 201 19.08 29.74 16.91
C ARG A 201 18.90 28.22 16.83
N HIS A 202 19.82 27.51 16.18
CA HIS A 202 19.73 26.08 15.91
C HIS A 202 20.96 25.33 16.42
N ASN A 203 20.73 24.20 17.09
CA ASN A 203 21.80 23.31 17.57
C ASN A 203 22.41 22.44 16.45
N TYR A 204 21.75 22.38 15.29
CA TYR A 204 22.11 21.50 14.19
C TYR A 204 22.07 22.23 12.85
N GLU A 205 23.12 22.05 12.06
CA GLU A 205 23.25 22.63 10.71
C GLU A 205 22.11 22.20 9.78
N LEU A 206 21.65 20.95 9.87
CA LEU A 206 20.53 20.46 9.06
C LEU A 206 19.24 21.24 9.35
N CYS A 207 18.96 21.49 10.62
CA CYS A 207 17.79 22.22 11.06
C CYS A 207 17.90 23.70 10.67
N GLU A 208 19.09 24.31 10.74
CA GLU A 208 19.35 25.68 10.28
C GLU A 208 19.11 25.82 8.77
N LYS A 209 19.56 24.85 7.98
CA LYS A 209 19.35 24.82 6.52
C LYS A 209 17.88 24.66 6.13
N LEU A 210 17.14 23.81 6.83
CA LEU A 210 15.73 23.55 6.54
C LEU A 210 14.79 24.61 7.11
N HIS A 211 15.17 25.26 8.21
CA HIS A 211 14.32 26.20 8.94
C HIS A 211 15.05 27.48 9.38
N PRO A 212 15.62 28.27 8.45
CA PRO A 212 16.49 29.40 8.80
C PRO A 212 15.77 30.53 9.57
N GLN A 213 14.44 30.58 9.50
CA GLN A 213 13.64 31.65 10.12
C GLN A 213 13.16 31.31 11.54
N GLU A 214 13.32 30.06 11.98
CA GLU A 214 12.71 29.61 13.22
C GLU A 214 13.63 29.73 14.43
N PRO A 215 13.07 29.96 15.62
CA PRO A 215 13.88 30.30 16.78
C PRO A 215 14.46 29.10 17.53
N SER A 216 13.95 27.89 17.30
CA SER A 216 14.53 26.67 17.88
C SER A 216 14.07 25.41 17.18
N CYS A 217 15.00 24.46 17.03
CA CYS A 217 14.74 23.15 16.41
C CYS A 217 13.69 22.34 17.16
N PHE A 218 13.71 22.38 18.50
CA PHE A 218 12.76 21.63 19.31
C PHE A 218 11.34 22.18 19.22
N LYS A 219 11.18 23.52 19.21
CA LYS A 219 9.85 24.14 19.10
C LYS A 219 9.26 23.90 17.72
N ASN A 220 10.06 23.99 16.67
CA ASN A 220 9.61 23.63 15.34
C ASN A 220 9.23 22.14 15.27
N TYR A 221 10.09 21.25 15.77
CA TYR A 221 9.76 19.82 15.81
C TYR A 221 8.42 19.55 16.51
N LEU A 222 8.21 20.10 17.71
CA LEU A 222 6.94 19.97 18.42
C LEU A 222 5.77 20.57 17.63
N PHE A 223 5.97 21.73 17.01
CA PHE A 223 4.93 22.39 16.21
C PHE A 223 4.57 21.61 14.95
N ALA A 224 5.56 21.07 14.23
CA ALA A 224 5.37 20.19 13.09
C ALA A 224 4.65 18.90 13.51
N CYS A 225 5.13 18.25 14.58
CA CYS A 225 4.51 17.06 15.13
C CYS A 225 3.06 17.31 15.54
N LEU A 226 2.78 18.42 16.26
CA LEU A 226 1.43 18.80 16.67
C LEU A 226 0.55 19.17 15.48
N SER A 227 1.02 20.00 14.56
CA SER A 227 0.22 20.47 13.43
C SER A 227 -0.15 19.34 12.47
N GLU A 228 0.79 18.45 12.16
CA GLU A 228 0.51 17.26 11.37
C GLU A 228 -0.33 16.25 12.17
N SER A 229 -0.13 16.12 13.49
CA SER A 229 -0.96 15.27 14.34
C SER A 229 -2.39 15.80 14.43
N LEU A 230 -2.60 17.11 14.38
CA LEU A 230 -3.92 17.73 14.36
C LEU A 230 -4.62 17.59 13.01
N LYS A 231 -3.88 17.75 11.90
CA LYS A 231 -4.39 17.48 10.56
C LYS A 231 -4.84 16.03 10.42
N THR A 232 -4.10 15.08 11.00
CA THR A 232 -4.45 13.66 10.99
C THR A 232 -5.50 13.31 12.05
N SER A 233 -5.49 13.94 13.23
CA SER A 233 -6.41 13.62 14.33
C SER A 233 -7.85 14.02 14.05
N TRP A 234 -8.12 15.08 13.25
CA TRP A 234 -9.47 15.34 12.76
C TRP A 234 -9.98 14.08 12.05
N TRP A 235 -9.22 13.54 11.10
CA TRP A 235 -9.64 12.35 10.36
C TRP A 235 -9.78 11.13 11.27
N VAL A 236 -8.82 10.87 12.16
CA VAL A 236 -8.91 9.75 13.11
C VAL A 236 -10.12 9.90 14.05
N GLY A 237 -10.38 11.10 14.57
CA GLY A 237 -11.48 11.42 15.47
C GLY A 237 -12.84 11.35 14.78
N ALA A 238 -12.98 11.95 13.61
CA ALA A 238 -14.21 11.92 12.81
C ALA A 238 -14.59 10.48 12.41
N PHE A 239 -13.60 9.66 12.05
CA PHE A 239 -13.85 8.27 11.70
C PHE A 239 -14.03 7.35 12.91
N SER A 240 -13.39 7.64 14.05
CA SER A 240 -13.68 6.94 15.31
C SER A 240 -15.10 7.25 15.79
N ALA A 241 -15.51 8.52 15.72
CA ALA A 241 -16.88 8.95 16.00
C ALA A 241 -17.89 8.30 15.04
N LEU A 242 -17.59 8.25 13.73
CA LEU A 242 -18.44 7.57 12.76
C LEU A 242 -18.52 6.07 13.01
N SER A 243 -17.40 5.43 13.38
CA SER A 243 -17.37 4.01 13.73
C SER A 243 -18.21 3.72 14.97
N PHE A 244 -18.14 4.59 15.98
CA PHE A 244 -18.92 4.52 17.20
C PHE A 244 -20.42 4.74 16.92
N LEU A 245 -20.77 5.73 16.10
CA LEU A 245 -22.15 5.99 15.67
C LEU A 245 -22.74 4.84 14.86
N LEU A 246 -21.96 4.21 13.98
CA LEU A 246 -22.37 3.05 13.19
C LEU A 246 -22.43 1.76 14.04
N SER A 247 -21.58 1.63 15.06
CA SER A 247 -21.63 0.52 16.02
C SER A 247 -22.85 0.62 16.95
N LYS A 248 -23.15 1.83 17.45
CA LYS A 248 -24.28 2.08 18.35
C LYS A 248 -25.64 1.88 17.65
N ARG A 249 -25.69 2.02 16.32
CA ARG A 249 -26.90 1.74 15.53
C ARG A 249 -27.12 0.25 15.22
N ARG A 250 -26.17 -0.63 15.59
CA ARG A 250 -26.16 -2.05 15.19
C ARG A 250 -26.59 -3.02 16.29
N GLU A 251 -26.89 -2.52 17.50
CA GLU A 251 -27.43 -3.34 18.59
C GLU A 251 -28.95 -3.59 18.49
N SER A 252 -29.67 -2.98 17.54
CA SER A 252 -31.13 -3.16 17.46
C SER A 252 -31.63 -4.19 16.45
N ASN A 253 -30.77 -4.88 15.69
CA ASN A 253 -31.22 -5.90 14.73
C ASN A 253 -30.18 -7.01 14.52
N ALA A 254 -30.27 -8.05 15.34
CA ALA A 254 -29.63 -9.33 15.10
C ALA A 254 -30.40 -10.11 14.03
N CYS A 255 -29.98 -10.02 12.76
CA CYS A 255 -29.95 -11.15 11.82
C CYS A 255 -29.22 -10.75 10.53
N VAL A 256 -28.11 -11.45 10.24
CA VAL A 256 -27.49 -11.63 8.91
C VAL A 256 -27.51 -10.40 7.98
N ALA A 257 -26.61 -9.44 8.20
CA ALA A 257 -26.22 -8.52 7.12
C ALA A 257 -24.74 -8.17 7.24
N LYS A 258 -24.00 -8.67 6.24
CA LYS A 258 -22.60 -8.40 5.93
C LYS A 258 -22.27 -6.94 6.21
N MET A 259 -21.17 -6.75 6.93
CA MET A 259 -20.42 -5.52 7.04
C MET A 259 -20.07 -5.06 5.61
N VAL A 260 -20.93 -4.26 5.00
CA VAL A 260 -20.61 -3.48 3.79
C VAL A 260 -19.77 -2.32 4.32
N ILE A 261 -18.47 -2.57 4.35
CA ILE A 261 -17.44 -1.62 4.74
C ILE A 261 -17.29 -0.68 3.54
N CYS A 262 -17.44 0.62 3.77
CA CYS A 262 -16.83 1.62 2.91
C CYS A 262 -15.30 1.53 3.13
N ASP A 263 -14.63 0.67 2.37
CA ASP A 263 -13.18 0.42 2.44
C ASP A 263 -12.37 1.60 1.88
N ASP A 264 -12.88 2.30 0.85
CA ASP A 264 -12.08 3.27 0.08
C ASP A 264 -11.60 4.51 0.88
N THR A 265 -12.35 5.00 1.87
CA THR A 265 -11.97 6.24 2.58
C THR A 265 -11.10 5.99 3.81
N ARG A 266 -11.05 4.76 4.32
CA ARG A 266 -10.24 4.41 5.52
C ARG A 266 -8.80 4.06 5.16
N ASP A 267 -8.56 3.56 3.96
CA ASP A 267 -7.23 3.26 3.47
C ASP A 267 -6.41 4.53 3.29
N ASP A 268 -6.99 5.59 2.71
CA ASP A 268 -6.35 6.90 2.52
C ASP A 268 -5.88 7.54 3.85
N ILE A 269 -6.61 7.34 4.94
CA ILE A 269 -6.28 7.92 6.26
C ILE A 269 -5.13 7.19 6.91
N CYS A 270 -5.08 5.86 6.81
CA CYS A 270 -3.95 5.10 7.36
C CYS A 270 -2.71 5.22 6.49
N ILE A 271 -2.88 5.30 5.18
CA ILE A 271 -1.87 5.76 4.22
C ILE A 271 -1.32 7.08 4.76
N ARG A 272 -2.14 8.14 4.92
CA ARG A 272 -1.74 9.43 5.50
C ARG A 272 -1.08 9.34 6.88
N GLN A 273 -1.54 8.46 7.77
CA GLN A 273 -0.91 8.23 9.09
C GLN A 273 0.48 7.56 8.96
N CYS A 274 0.65 6.63 8.01
CA CYS A 274 1.97 6.08 7.67
C CYS A 274 2.90 7.20 7.18
N TYR A 275 2.42 8.09 6.32
CA TYR A 275 3.20 9.24 5.83
C TYR A 275 3.41 10.32 6.90
N HIS A 276 2.51 10.44 7.88
CA HIS A 276 2.66 11.34 9.03
C HIS A 276 3.83 10.90 9.90
N CYS A 277 3.91 9.61 10.22
CA CYS A 277 5.05 9.06 10.94
C CYS A 277 6.31 9.06 10.06
N LEU A 278 6.25 8.60 8.81
CA LEU A 278 7.42 8.65 7.91
C LEU A 278 7.94 10.07 7.66
N GLY A 279 7.05 11.04 7.46
CA GLY A 279 7.38 12.44 7.17
C GLY A 279 7.89 13.18 8.40
N ASN A 280 7.22 13.05 9.55
CA ASN A 280 7.76 13.62 10.79
C ASN A 280 9.04 12.91 11.20
N ASP A 281 9.13 11.58 11.11
CA ASP A 281 10.33 10.82 11.50
C ASP A 281 11.44 10.81 10.43
N LEU A 282 11.20 11.33 9.22
CA LEU A 282 12.24 11.65 8.24
C LEU A 282 13.15 12.78 8.74
N PHE A 283 12.62 13.60 9.63
CA PHE A 283 13.08 14.95 9.88
C PHE A 283 13.22 15.25 11.38
N ALA A 284 12.48 14.53 12.22
CA ALA A 284 12.51 14.55 13.67
C ALA A 284 13.68 13.81 14.38
N PRO A 285 14.34 12.79 13.82
CA PRO A 285 15.28 11.98 14.58
C PRO A 285 16.67 12.65 14.56
N ALA A 286 16.70 13.92 14.93
CA ALA A 286 17.93 14.53 15.41
C ALA A 286 18.15 14.17 16.89
N TYR A 287 17.12 13.92 17.69
CA TYR A 287 17.30 13.83 19.15
C TYR A 287 17.62 12.42 19.70
N PRO A 288 16.83 11.35 19.44
CA PRO A 288 17.07 10.05 20.08
C PRO A 288 18.19 9.22 19.43
N THR A 289 18.39 9.29 18.11
CA THR A 289 19.41 8.46 17.43
C THR A 289 20.81 9.08 17.44
N GLN A 290 20.93 10.34 17.85
CA GLN A 290 22.24 10.97 18.07
C GLN A 290 22.90 10.54 19.38
N GLY A 291 22.15 10.29 20.46
CA GLY A 291 22.72 9.71 21.68
C GLY A 291 23.40 8.37 21.37
N VAL A 292 22.72 7.56 20.55
CA VAL A 292 23.26 6.28 20.05
C VAL A 292 24.43 6.49 19.09
N ALA A 293 24.36 7.47 18.18
CA ALA A 293 25.44 7.74 17.22
C ALA A 293 26.70 8.35 17.88
N LYS A 294 26.56 9.16 18.92
CA LYS A 294 27.68 9.76 19.68
C LYS A 294 28.43 8.67 20.45
N GLU A 295 27.70 7.77 21.11
CA GLU A 295 28.28 6.59 21.78
C GLU A 295 28.91 5.60 20.78
N ASN A 296 28.21 5.29 19.67
CA ASN A 296 28.69 4.34 18.66
C ASN A 296 29.74 4.89 17.70
N SER A 297 30.01 6.20 17.69
CA SER A 297 31.06 6.81 16.85
C SER A 297 32.47 6.32 17.18
N ARG A 298 32.65 5.65 18.33
CA ARG A 298 33.90 4.95 18.71
C ARG A 298 34.06 3.58 18.04
N ILE A 299 32.96 2.96 17.61
CA ILE A 299 32.94 1.55 17.16
C ILE A 299 32.65 1.46 15.65
N LEU A 300 31.91 2.42 15.08
CA LEU A 300 31.49 2.38 13.68
C LEU A 300 32.08 3.54 12.85
N PRO A 301 32.56 3.28 11.61
CA PRO A 301 33.04 4.33 10.72
C PRO A 301 31.97 5.40 10.48
N LYS A 302 32.36 6.68 10.52
CA LYS A 302 31.47 7.84 10.34
C LYS A 302 30.67 7.77 9.03
N GLU A 303 31.28 7.23 7.97
CA GLU A 303 30.63 7.07 6.66
C GLU A 303 29.50 6.04 6.66
N TRP A 304 29.64 4.94 7.41
CA TRP A 304 28.60 3.90 7.49
C TRP A 304 27.35 4.43 8.20
N LEU A 305 27.57 5.15 9.31
CA LEU A 305 26.51 5.78 10.10
C LEU A 305 25.72 6.82 9.30
N ARG A 306 26.31 7.47 8.30
CA ARG A 306 25.63 8.50 7.48
C ARG A 306 24.47 7.93 6.66
N ARG A 307 24.60 6.70 6.12
CA ARG A 307 23.53 6.03 5.36
C ARG A 307 22.64 5.17 6.23
N THR A 308 23.20 4.41 7.18
CA THR A 308 22.44 3.47 8.01
C THR A 308 21.56 4.16 9.04
N ARG A 309 21.90 5.38 9.49
CA ARG A 309 21.02 6.16 10.39
C ARG A 309 19.62 6.34 9.84
N TRP A 310 19.46 6.54 8.53
CA TRP A 310 18.15 6.74 7.91
C TRP A 310 17.33 5.46 7.95
N LEU A 311 17.97 4.30 7.77
CA LEU A 311 17.33 2.99 7.93
C LEU A 311 16.87 2.78 9.36
N ILE A 312 17.73 3.10 10.35
CA ILE A 312 17.41 2.95 11.78
C ILE A 312 16.27 3.89 12.17
N ASN A 313 16.35 5.16 11.77
CA ASN A 313 15.33 6.17 12.03
C ASN A 313 13.98 5.75 11.45
N ALA A 314 13.91 5.36 10.18
CA ALA A 314 12.66 4.87 9.59
C ALA A 314 12.18 3.54 10.19
N SER A 315 13.10 2.70 10.68
CA SER A 315 12.71 1.47 11.39
C SER A 315 12.02 1.79 12.71
N ILE A 316 12.61 2.68 13.51
CA ILE A 316 12.06 3.11 14.81
C ILE A 316 10.74 3.84 14.60
N ALA A 317 10.70 4.78 13.66
CA ALA A 317 9.50 5.48 13.21
C ALA A 317 8.35 4.49 13.00
N SER A 318 8.61 3.45 12.23
CA SER A 318 7.63 2.46 11.79
C SER A 318 7.07 1.56 12.89
N LEU A 319 7.59 1.63 14.12
CA LEU A 319 7.05 0.90 15.28
C LEU A 319 5.67 1.40 15.69
N TRP A 320 5.24 2.59 15.24
CA TRP A 320 3.87 3.08 15.45
C TRP A 320 2.80 2.08 14.98
N ILE A 321 3.14 1.22 14.01
CA ILE A 321 2.25 0.17 13.50
C ILE A 321 1.76 -0.80 14.59
N LEU A 322 2.51 -0.91 15.70
CA LEU A 322 2.14 -1.73 16.85
C LEU A 322 0.92 -1.20 17.62
N ILE A 323 0.55 0.07 17.41
CA ILE A 323 -0.67 0.67 17.97
C ILE A 323 -1.92 0.17 17.23
N LEU A 324 -1.77 -0.29 15.97
CA LEU A 324 -2.91 -0.71 15.16
C LEU A 324 -3.41 -2.13 15.53
N PRO A 325 -4.72 -2.41 15.35
CA PRO A 325 -5.27 -3.75 15.48
C PRO A 325 -4.61 -4.75 14.52
N ASP A 326 -4.45 -6.00 14.95
CA ASP A 326 -3.69 -7.03 14.21
C ASP A 326 -4.09 -7.20 12.74
N LYS A 327 -5.40 -7.23 12.44
CA LYS A 327 -5.89 -7.36 11.07
C LYS A 327 -5.39 -6.23 10.17
N ARG A 328 -5.50 -4.99 10.67
CA ARG A 328 -5.12 -3.78 9.93
C ARG A 328 -3.61 -3.63 9.85
N ARG A 329 -2.90 -3.98 10.93
CA ARG A 329 -1.44 -4.05 10.99
C ARG A 329 -0.89 -4.93 9.87
N VAL A 330 -1.47 -6.11 9.67
CA VAL A 330 -1.10 -7.03 8.58
C VAL A 330 -1.32 -6.39 7.21
N GLU A 331 -2.50 -5.81 6.97
CA GLU A 331 -2.86 -5.22 5.67
C GLU A 331 -1.91 -4.09 5.26
N ILE A 332 -1.64 -3.16 6.19
CA ILE A 332 -0.72 -2.05 5.97
C ILE A 332 0.72 -2.56 5.81
N SER A 333 1.14 -3.53 6.63
CA SER A 333 2.49 -4.10 6.52
C SER A 333 2.72 -4.76 5.15
N LEU A 334 1.72 -5.50 4.64
CA LEU A 334 1.79 -6.10 3.31
C LEU A 334 1.76 -5.03 2.22
N TYR A 335 0.99 -3.96 2.38
CA TYR A 335 0.99 -2.84 1.44
C TYR A 335 2.37 -2.17 1.36
N VAL A 336 2.96 -1.82 2.50
CA VAL A 336 4.30 -1.23 2.60
C VAL A 336 5.35 -2.18 2.01
N ALA A 337 5.27 -3.48 2.31
CA ALA A 337 6.18 -4.48 1.75
C ALA A 337 6.10 -4.57 0.23
N ARG A 338 4.90 -4.52 -0.38
CA ARG A 338 4.74 -4.50 -1.84
C ARG A 338 5.38 -3.26 -2.45
N LEU A 339 5.19 -2.10 -1.81
CA LEU A 339 5.74 -0.86 -2.31
C LEU A 339 7.27 -0.85 -2.22
N ALA A 340 7.82 -1.33 -1.11
CA ALA A 340 9.25 -1.52 -0.93
C ALA A 340 9.82 -2.49 -1.97
N ALA A 341 9.15 -3.63 -2.21
CA ALA A 341 9.55 -4.60 -3.23
C ALA A 341 9.50 -4.00 -4.65
N LEU A 342 8.47 -3.19 -4.95
CA LEU A 342 8.37 -2.48 -6.24
C LEU A 342 9.52 -1.49 -6.42
N CYS A 343 9.82 -0.72 -5.37
CA CYS A 343 10.92 0.23 -5.39
C CYS A 343 12.26 -0.51 -5.54
N ALA A 344 12.47 -1.59 -4.79
CA ALA A 344 13.67 -2.43 -4.88
C ALA A 344 13.88 -3.02 -6.27
N TRP A 345 12.80 -3.50 -6.89
CA TRP A 345 12.85 -3.99 -8.26
C TRP A 345 13.22 -2.90 -9.26
N ARG A 346 12.66 -1.69 -9.13
CA ARG A 346 12.99 -0.57 -10.01
C ARG A 346 14.44 -0.13 -9.85
N THR A 347 14.91 0.01 -8.60
CA THR A 347 16.30 0.30 -8.29
C THR A 347 17.22 -0.77 -8.87
N TRP A 348 16.91 -2.05 -8.70
CA TRP A 348 17.65 -3.15 -9.32
C TRP A 348 17.74 -3.02 -10.83
N ARG A 349 16.62 -2.68 -11.49
CA ARG A 349 16.57 -2.47 -12.95
C ARG A 349 17.39 -1.26 -13.41
N LEU A 350 17.41 -0.19 -12.64
CA LEU A 350 18.24 0.99 -12.93
C LEU A 350 19.73 0.67 -12.89
N HIS A 351 20.17 -0.24 -12.02
CA HIS A 351 21.57 -0.69 -11.93
C HIS A 351 21.92 -1.81 -12.92
N GLY A 352 21.16 -1.97 -14.01
CA GLY A 352 21.42 -2.98 -15.03
C GLY A 352 20.98 -4.40 -14.66
N GLY A 353 20.18 -4.56 -13.60
CA GLY A 353 19.64 -5.84 -13.19
C GLY A 353 18.81 -6.52 -14.28
N ALA A 354 18.91 -7.85 -14.41
CA ALA A 354 18.22 -8.61 -15.44
C ALA A 354 16.68 -8.51 -15.34
N SER A 355 15.99 -8.45 -16.49
CA SER A 355 14.53 -8.55 -16.57
C SER A 355 14.14 -9.94 -17.02
N ILE A 356 13.18 -10.53 -16.33
CA ILE A 356 12.51 -11.73 -16.79
C ILE A 356 11.39 -11.31 -17.75
N PRO A 357 11.44 -11.70 -19.04
CA PRO A 357 10.36 -11.38 -19.97
C PRO A 357 9.06 -12.01 -19.47
N SER A 358 7.99 -11.20 -19.36
CA SER A 358 6.69 -11.63 -18.84
C SER A 358 6.71 -12.22 -17.42
N GLY A 359 7.73 -11.85 -16.62
CA GLY A 359 7.87 -12.33 -15.23
C GLY A 359 6.70 -11.94 -14.33
N ASP A 360 6.02 -10.84 -14.64
CA ASP A 360 4.77 -10.42 -14.00
C ASP A 360 3.63 -11.44 -14.21
N ILE A 361 3.41 -11.91 -15.44
CA ILE A 361 2.39 -12.91 -15.76
C ILE A 361 2.70 -14.23 -15.06
N ALA A 362 3.97 -14.69 -15.13
CA ALA A 362 4.40 -15.91 -14.48
C ALA A 362 4.21 -15.84 -12.95
N LEU A 363 4.63 -14.72 -12.34
CA LEU A 363 4.46 -14.50 -10.90
C LEU A 363 2.98 -14.44 -10.51
N PHE A 364 2.14 -13.79 -11.30
CA PHE A 364 0.69 -13.76 -11.07
C PHE A 364 0.08 -15.16 -11.18
N ALA A 365 0.45 -15.94 -12.19
CA ALA A 365 -0.05 -17.30 -12.38
C ALA A 365 0.29 -18.21 -11.19
N LEU A 366 1.53 -18.17 -10.71
CA LEU A 366 1.97 -18.92 -9.53
C LEU A 366 1.23 -18.47 -8.27
N SER A 367 1.08 -17.16 -8.08
CA SER A 367 0.35 -16.58 -6.94
C SER A 367 -1.12 -16.97 -6.96
N TRP A 368 -1.75 -16.92 -8.13
CA TRP A 368 -3.14 -17.28 -8.35
C TRP A 368 -3.39 -18.77 -8.12
N LEU A 369 -2.49 -19.62 -8.62
CA LEU A 369 -2.48 -21.06 -8.34
C LEU A 369 -2.42 -21.36 -6.85
N GLN A 370 -1.50 -20.71 -6.14
CA GLN A 370 -1.35 -20.90 -4.72
C GLN A 370 -2.58 -20.43 -3.94
N LEU A 371 -3.12 -19.25 -4.25
CA LEU A 371 -4.33 -18.73 -3.61
C LEU A 371 -5.54 -19.63 -3.86
N THR A 372 -5.70 -20.13 -5.08
CA THR A 372 -6.78 -21.07 -5.41
C THR A 372 -6.64 -22.36 -4.60
N ARG A 373 -5.42 -22.93 -4.50
CA ARG A 373 -5.16 -24.12 -3.68
C ARG A 373 -5.49 -23.90 -2.20
N LEU A 374 -5.12 -22.74 -1.64
CA LEU A 374 -5.43 -22.38 -0.25
C LEU A 374 -6.94 -22.22 -0.05
N SER A 375 -7.62 -21.58 -1.00
CA SER A 375 -9.08 -21.43 -0.98
C SER A 375 -9.80 -22.79 -1.03
N MET A 376 -9.34 -23.73 -1.84
CA MET A 376 -9.88 -25.10 -1.91
C MET A 376 -9.68 -25.89 -0.60
N LYS A 377 -8.62 -25.58 0.17
CA LYS A 377 -8.41 -26.14 1.51
C LYS A 377 -9.30 -25.50 2.60
N GLY A 378 -10.21 -24.59 2.21
CA GLY A 378 -11.11 -23.90 3.13
C GLY A 378 -10.51 -22.65 3.78
N GLU A 379 -9.34 -22.18 3.32
CA GLU A 379 -8.76 -20.96 3.86
C GLU A 379 -9.53 -19.71 3.39
N LYS A 380 -9.97 -18.89 4.35
CA LYS A 380 -10.62 -17.61 4.06
C LYS A 380 -9.58 -16.58 3.65
N ILE A 381 -9.49 -16.33 2.35
CA ILE A 381 -8.67 -15.27 1.77
C ILE A 381 -9.46 -13.96 1.82
N SER A 382 -8.89 -12.91 2.41
CA SER A 382 -9.51 -11.59 2.49
C SER A 382 -9.10 -10.70 1.31
N GLY A 383 -9.78 -9.55 1.18
CA GLY A 383 -9.47 -8.53 0.19
C GLY A 383 -9.92 -8.86 -1.24
N LEU A 384 -9.37 -8.14 -2.22
CA LEU A 384 -9.85 -8.15 -3.61
C LEU A 384 -9.72 -9.52 -4.28
N VAL A 385 -8.65 -10.25 -3.99
CA VAL A 385 -8.45 -11.62 -4.47
C VAL A 385 -9.43 -12.59 -3.79
N GLY A 386 -9.67 -12.43 -2.49
CA GLY A 386 -10.69 -13.19 -1.77
C GLY A 386 -12.07 -13.02 -2.38
N LEU A 387 -12.46 -11.80 -2.71
CA LEU A 387 -13.73 -11.50 -3.40
C LEU A 387 -13.80 -12.13 -4.79
N ALA A 388 -12.69 -12.17 -5.54
CA ALA A 388 -12.64 -12.82 -6.84
C ALA A 388 -12.80 -14.35 -6.71
N LEU A 389 -12.11 -14.97 -5.76
CA LEU A 389 -12.20 -16.41 -5.48
C LEU A 389 -13.59 -16.81 -4.96
N ALA A 390 -14.21 -15.99 -4.11
CA ALA A 390 -15.56 -16.22 -3.61
C ALA A 390 -16.66 -16.11 -4.69
N LYS A 391 -16.36 -15.50 -5.86
CA LYS A 391 -17.26 -15.47 -7.03
C LYS A 391 -17.05 -16.66 -7.97
N ILE A 392 -15.99 -17.43 -7.74
CA ILE A 392 -15.61 -18.59 -8.56
C ILE A 392 -16.13 -19.87 -7.93
N GLN A 393 -16.02 -19.98 -6.60
CA GLN A 393 -16.71 -20.99 -5.79
C GLN A 393 -18.22 -20.74 -5.82
#